data_AF-A0A2J7RCU5-F1
#
_entry.id   AF-A0A2J7RCU5-F1
#
_cell.length_a   1.000
_cell.length_b   1.000
_cell.length_c   1.000
_cell.angle_alpha   90.00
_cell.angle_beta   90.00
_cell.angle_gamma   90.00
#
_symmetry.space_group_name_H-M   'P 1'
#
loop_
_entity.id
_entity.type
_entity.pdbx_description
1 polymer ?
#
loop_
_entity_poly.entity_id
_entity_poly.type
_entity_poly.pdbx_seq_one_letter_code
_entity_poly.pdbx_strand_id
1 'polypeptide(L)'
;MNVHAPTEDKIDDIKDRFYEELEHVLDKFPNYPRKILLGEFNAKVGREDIFKPTIGNESLHEISNDNGVRVVNFATSKNLTVKSTMFPHRNIQKFTWTSPDAKIHNQIDHILIERRRHSSILDVRSFRAADCDTDHYLVVEKVREKLAVSKKTTHRVHMERFNLKKLNEVESKEQYCSEISNRFTALENFEAKVDVNKAWGTIKENIKMSAKESLGYYEPKKHKAQKEARKDYPMR
;
A
#
# COMPACT_ATOMS: atom_id res chain seq x y z
N MET A 1 -9.30 -4.63 2.54
CA MET A 1 -10.13 -3.60 3.20
C MET A 1 -9.22 -2.70 3.99
N ASN A 2 -9.36 -1.39 3.86
CA ASN A 2 -8.60 -0.44 4.67
C ASN A 2 -9.45 -0.02 5.88
N VAL A 3 -8.81 0.22 7.02
CA VAL A 3 -9.44 0.51 8.31
C VAL A 3 -8.81 1.76 8.92
N HIS A 4 -9.64 2.60 9.54
CA HIS A 4 -9.22 3.61 10.50
C HIS A 4 -10.13 3.50 11.73
N ALA A 5 -9.61 2.90 12.79
CA ALA A 5 -10.36 2.58 14.01
C ALA A 5 -10.36 3.77 14.99
N PRO A 6 -11.36 3.87 15.88
CA PRO A 6 -11.38 4.87 16.94
C PRO A 6 -10.13 4.82 17.83
N THR A 7 -9.69 6.00 18.29
CA THR A 7 -8.55 6.14 19.20
C THR A 7 -8.86 5.54 20.58
N GLU A 8 -7.81 5.24 21.35
CA GLU A 8 -7.92 4.54 22.65
C GLU A 8 -8.76 5.31 23.68
N ASP A 9 -8.79 6.66 23.60
CA ASP A 9 -9.55 7.55 24.49
C ASP A 9 -11.06 7.57 24.22
N LYS A 10 -11.53 6.95 23.12
CA LYS A 10 -12.96 6.87 22.83
C LYS A 10 -13.65 5.92 23.80
N ILE A 11 -14.91 6.26 24.11
CA ILE A 11 -15.79 5.43 24.93
C ILE A 11 -16.04 4.08 24.24
N ASP A 12 -16.27 3.04 25.06
CA ASP A 12 -16.42 1.66 24.60
C ASP A 12 -17.52 1.52 23.54
N ASP A 13 -18.68 2.16 23.71
CA ASP A 13 -19.78 2.13 22.74
C ASP A 13 -19.39 2.58 21.32
N ILE A 14 -18.40 3.46 21.17
CA ILE A 14 -17.90 3.87 19.84
C ILE A 14 -17.00 2.79 19.26
N LYS A 15 -16.12 2.19 20.08
CA LYS A 15 -15.22 1.12 19.68
C LYS A 15 -16.01 -0.15 19.32
N ASP A 16 -17.00 -0.51 20.13
CA ASP A 16 -17.85 -1.69 19.93
C ASP A 16 -18.63 -1.59 18.62
N ARG A 17 -19.35 -0.48 18.40
CA ARG A 17 -20.05 -0.24 17.12
C ARG A 17 -19.13 -0.31 15.91
N PHE A 18 -17.91 0.23 16.03
CA PHE A 18 -16.93 0.13 14.96
C PHE A 18 -16.60 -1.32 14.60
N TYR A 19 -16.35 -2.19 15.59
CA TYR A 19 -16.03 -3.60 15.33
C TYR A 19 -17.25 -4.40 14.84
N GLU A 20 -18.46 -4.09 15.30
CA GLU A 20 -19.71 -4.66 14.78
C GLU A 20 -19.90 -4.33 13.29
N GLU A 21 -19.70 -3.07 12.91
CA GLU A 21 -19.77 -2.64 11.51
C GLU A 21 -18.67 -3.29 10.67
N LEU A 22 -17.44 -3.35 11.19
CA LEU A 22 -16.31 -3.98 10.52
C LEU A 22 -16.57 -5.46 10.24
N GLU A 23 -17.13 -6.17 11.22
CA GLU A 23 -17.57 -7.56 11.11
C GLU A 23 -18.64 -7.71 10.03
N HIS A 24 -19.68 -6.90 10.07
CA HIS A 24 -20.76 -6.93 9.10
C HIS A 24 -20.26 -6.67 7.66
N VAL A 25 -19.34 -5.73 7.48
CA VAL A 25 -18.73 -5.45 6.17
C VAL A 25 -17.85 -6.61 5.72
N LEU A 26 -17.06 -7.20 6.62
CA LEU A 26 -16.18 -8.32 6.27
C LEU A 26 -16.95 -9.57 5.82
N ASP A 27 -18.12 -9.80 6.41
CA ASP A 27 -18.99 -10.93 6.12
C ASP A 27 -19.72 -10.81 4.78
N LYS A 28 -19.93 -9.58 4.29
CA LYS A 28 -20.48 -9.34 2.94
C LYS A 28 -19.54 -9.80 1.83
N PHE A 29 -18.24 -9.91 2.08
CA PHE A 29 -17.30 -10.36 1.08
C PHE A 29 -17.38 -11.88 0.85
N PRO A 30 -17.36 -12.35 -0.41
CA PRO A 30 -17.35 -13.78 -0.70
C PRO A 30 -16.07 -14.44 -0.15
N ASN A 31 -16.14 -15.75 0.10
CA ASN A 31 -15.04 -16.52 0.69
C ASN A 31 -13.95 -16.93 -0.33
N TYR A 32 -14.20 -16.71 -1.62
CA TYR A 32 -13.26 -17.02 -2.69
C TYR A 32 -12.03 -16.08 -2.72
N PRO A 33 -12.19 -14.74 -2.77
CA PRO A 33 -11.05 -13.82 -2.72
C PRO A 33 -10.32 -13.90 -1.38
N ARG A 34 -9.06 -13.47 -1.38
CA ARG A 34 -8.26 -13.37 -0.15
C ARG A 34 -8.72 -12.12 0.59
N LYS A 35 -9.11 -12.26 1.84
CA LYS A 35 -9.41 -11.12 2.71
C LYS A 35 -8.14 -10.68 3.44
N ILE A 36 -7.71 -9.45 3.17
CA ILE A 36 -6.67 -8.74 3.90
C ILE A 36 -7.32 -7.48 4.45
N LEU A 37 -7.19 -7.26 5.75
CA LEU A 37 -7.51 -6.00 6.42
C LEU A 37 -6.20 -5.31 6.72
N LEU A 38 -6.12 -4.02 6.46
CA LEU A 38 -4.95 -3.22 6.72
C LEU A 38 -5.38 -1.82 7.16
N GLY A 39 -4.49 -1.10 7.81
CA GLY A 39 -4.69 0.29 8.17
C GLY A 39 -4.44 0.55 9.64
N GLU A 40 -4.95 1.67 10.11
CA GLU A 40 -4.70 2.19 11.44
C GLU A 40 -5.77 1.66 12.39
N PHE A 41 -5.38 0.75 13.29
CA PHE A 41 -6.29 0.17 14.26
C PHE A 41 -6.27 0.90 15.61
N ASN A 42 -5.39 1.91 15.77
CA ASN A 42 -5.17 2.57 17.05
C ASN A 42 -4.92 1.60 18.21
N ALA A 43 -4.30 0.46 17.89
CA ALA A 43 -4.20 -0.71 18.75
C ALA A 43 -2.75 -1.04 19.02
N LYS A 44 -2.36 -1.10 20.29
CA LYS A 44 -1.10 -1.71 20.71
C LYS A 44 -1.38 -3.18 20.97
N VAL A 45 -1.04 -4.04 20.02
CA VAL A 45 -1.15 -5.49 20.21
C VAL A 45 0.12 -5.98 20.91
N GLY A 46 0.00 -6.75 21.98
CA GLY A 46 1.13 -7.27 22.76
C GLY A 46 1.72 -8.57 22.20
N ARG A 47 2.27 -9.39 23.09
CA ARG A 47 2.82 -10.73 22.77
C ARG A 47 2.24 -11.83 23.67
N GLU A 48 1.12 -11.57 24.33
CA GLU A 48 0.56 -12.46 25.35
C GLU A 48 0.26 -13.86 24.81
N ASP A 49 0.59 -14.88 25.61
CA ASP A 49 0.41 -16.28 25.23
C ASP A 49 -1.06 -16.66 25.01
N ILE A 50 -1.97 -16.02 25.76
CA ILE A 50 -3.43 -16.23 25.63
C ILE A 50 -3.97 -15.87 24.24
N PHE A 51 -3.26 -14.99 23.51
CA PHE A 51 -3.64 -14.53 22.19
C PHE A 51 -2.96 -15.34 21.07
N LYS A 52 -2.16 -16.34 21.42
CA LYS A 52 -1.70 -17.32 20.45
C LYS A 52 -2.85 -18.25 20.08
N PRO A 53 -3.04 -18.53 18.78
CA PRO A 53 -2.10 -18.31 17.66
C PRO A 53 -2.41 -17.08 16.79
N THR A 54 -3.28 -16.17 17.22
CA THR A 54 -3.76 -15.02 16.42
C THR A 54 -2.67 -13.96 16.20
N ILE A 55 -1.75 -13.80 17.17
CA ILE A 55 -0.66 -12.81 17.16
C ILE A 55 0.73 -13.47 17.22
N GLY A 56 1.76 -12.76 16.75
CA GLY A 56 3.14 -13.23 16.79
C GLY A 56 3.96 -12.70 17.96
N ASN A 57 5.20 -13.17 18.08
CA ASN A 57 6.12 -12.80 19.18
C ASN A 57 6.93 -11.54 18.86
N GLU A 58 6.67 -10.91 17.72
CA GLU A 58 7.50 -9.85 17.16
C GLU A 58 6.84 -8.48 17.25
N SER A 59 5.75 -8.35 18.01
CA SER A 59 5.15 -7.05 18.31
C SER A 59 6.16 -6.11 18.96
N LEU A 60 6.01 -4.80 18.75
CA LEU A 60 6.74 -3.79 19.51
C LEU A 60 6.37 -3.80 21.01
N HIS A 61 5.14 -4.15 21.34
CA HIS A 61 4.58 -4.06 22.70
C HIS A 61 4.57 -5.42 23.38
N GLU A 62 4.76 -5.46 24.70
CA GLU A 62 4.64 -6.70 25.48
C GLU A 62 3.19 -7.02 25.83
N ILE A 63 2.42 -5.99 26.19
CA ILE A 63 1.02 -6.09 26.66
C ILE A 63 0.12 -5.31 25.71
N SER A 64 -1.03 -5.88 25.40
CA SER A 64 -2.07 -5.29 24.59
C SER A 64 -2.82 -4.21 25.37
N ASN A 65 -3.10 -3.07 24.72
CA ASN A 65 -4.05 -2.11 25.27
C ASN A 65 -5.50 -2.53 24.96
N ASP A 66 -6.50 -1.73 25.34
CA ASP A 66 -7.91 -2.08 25.15
C ASP A 66 -8.22 -2.29 23.66
N ASN A 67 -7.83 -1.35 22.80
CA ASN A 67 -7.95 -1.53 21.34
C ASN A 67 -7.18 -2.77 20.84
N GLY A 68 -6.01 -3.06 21.40
CA GLY A 68 -5.22 -4.27 21.13
C GLY A 68 -6.00 -5.54 21.38
N VAL A 69 -6.62 -5.67 22.56
CA VAL A 69 -7.46 -6.81 22.93
C VAL A 69 -8.66 -6.92 21.98
N ARG A 70 -9.31 -5.80 21.64
CA ARG A 70 -10.44 -5.77 20.70
C ARG A 70 -10.04 -6.26 19.29
N VAL A 71 -8.91 -5.80 18.74
CA VAL A 71 -8.38 -6.29 17.45
C VAL A 71 -8.14 -7.79 17.50
N VAL A 72 -7.54 -8.29 18.58
CA VAL A 72 -7.21 -9.72 18.69
C VAL A 72 -8.47 -10.57 18.82
N ASN A 73 -9.47 -10.13 19.59
CA ASN A 73 -10.74 -10.82 19.74
C ASN A 73 -11.49 -10.88 18.40
N PHE A 74 -11.58 -9.75 17.69
CA PHE A 74 -12.14 -9.68 16.33
C PHE A 74 -11.37 -10.59 15.34
N ALA A 75 -10.04 -10.54 15.36
CA ALA A 75 -9.23 -11.37 14.49
C ALA A 75 -9.44 -12.87 14.79
N THR A 76 -9.57 -13.22 16.06
CA THR A 76 -9.83 -14.60 16.49
C THR A 76 -11.22 -15.06 16.03
N SER A 77 -12.27 -14.25 16.21
CA SER A 77 -13.64 -14.60 15.78
C SER A 77 -13.77 -14.75 14.26
N LYS A 78 -13.02 -13.95 13.49
CA LYS A 78 -13.01 -13.98 12.02
C LYS A 78 -11.95 -14.87 11.40
N ASN A 79 -11.28 -15.72 12.20
CA ASN A 79 -10.22 -16.60 11.73
C ASN A 79 -9.12 -15.84 10.94
N LEU A 80 -8.77 -14.66 11.41
CA LEU A 80 -7.69 -13.82 10.89
C LEU A 80 -6.42 -14.02 11.74
N THR A 81 -5.31 -13.51 11.23
CA THR A 81 -4.01 -13.50 11.90
C THR A 81 -3.41 -12.12 11.76
N VAL A 82 -2.95 -11.53 12.86
CA VAL A 82 -2.29 -10.22 12.89
C VAL A 82 -0.84 -10.41 12.41
N LYS A 83 -0.60 -10.21 11.12
CA LYS A 83 0.70 -10.52 10.50
C LYS A 83 1.77 -9.48 10.77
N SER A 84 1.40 -8.26 11.13
CA SER A 84 2.33 -7.21 11.56
C SER A 84 3.14 -7.57 12.81
N THR A 85 2.69 -8.52 13.63
CA THR A 85 3.39 -8.95 14.86
C THR A 85 4.17 -10.25 14.71
N MET A 86 4.30 -10.80 13.48
CA MET A 86 4.83 -12.14 13.22
C MET A 86 6.28 -12.19 12.71
N PHE A 87 6.87 -11.06 12.29
CA PHE A 87 8.14 -11.05 11.57
C PHE A 87 9.27 -10.42 12.39
N PRO A 88 10.43 -11.12 12.52
CA PRO A 88 11.54 -10.61 13.29
C PRO A 88 12.22 -9.45 12.56
N HIS A 89 12.17 -8.27 13.18
CA HIS A 89 12.74 -7.03 12.66
C HIS A 89 13.33 -6.18 13.78
N ARG A 90 14.12 -5.17 13.43
CA ARG A 90 14.54 -4.13 14.39
C ARG A 90 13.33 -3.27 14.75
N ASN A 91 13.28 -2.71 15.96
CA ASN A 91 12.16 -1.86 16.40
C ASN A 91 11.86 -0.69 15.45
N ILE A 92 12.89 -0.12 14.82
CA ILE A 92 12.78 0.93 13.79
C ILE A 92 12.01 0.52 12.52
N GLN A 93 11.76 -0.77 12.34
CA GLN A 93 10.98 -1.35 11.23
C GLN A 93 9.64 -1.90 11.71
N LYS A 94 9.34 -1.79 13.02
CA LYS A 94 8.10 -2.30 13.65
C LYS A 94 7.12 -1.18 13.97
N PHE A 95 7.58 -0.06 14.54
CA PHE A 95 6.68 1.07 14.85
C PHE A 95 6.19 1.74 13.57
N THR A 96 4.96 2.21 13.61
CA THR A 96 4.23 2.79 12.47
C THR A 96 3.83 4.22 12.74
N TRP A 97 4.03 4.71 13.97
CA TRP A 97 3.75 6.07 14.40
C TRP A 97 4.82 6.57 15.36
N THR A 98 5.16 7.86 15.26
CA THR A 98 6.09 8.56 16.16
C THR A 98 5.43 9.84 16.69
N SER A 99 5.55 10.11 17.98
CA SER A 99 5.02 11.34 18.59
C SER A 99 5.67 12.60 18.00
N PRO A 100 4.99 13.77 18.06
CA PRO A 100 5.56 15.03 17.55
C PRO A 100 6.92 15.41 18.16
N ASP A 101 7.21 14.97 19.39
CA ASP A 101 8.49 15.19 20.07
C ASP A 101 9.54 14.10 19.77
N ALA A 102 9.22 13.15 18.88
CA ALA A 102 10.02 12.02 18.45
C ALA A 102 10.46 11.04 19.56
N LYS A 103 9.85 11.07 20.75
CA LYS A 103 10.22 10.22 21.87
C LYS A 103 9.45 8.90 21.93
N ILE A 104 8.16 8.95 21.61
CA ILE A 104 7.26 7.81 21.71
C ILE A 104 7.07 7.21 20.33
N HIS A 105 7.17 5.89 20.28
CA HIS A 105 7.05 5.11 19.05
C HIS A 105 6.03 4.02 19.28
N ASN A 106 5.02 3.93 18.43
CA ASN A 106 3.98 2.92 18.56
C ASN A 106 3.80 2.13 17.27
N GLN A 107 3.56 0.83 17.40
CA GLN A 107 3.00 0.02 16.33
C GLN A 107 1.47 0.03 16.51
N ILE A 108 0.76 0.78 15.67
CA ILE A 108 -0.71 0.94 15.71
C ILE A 108 -1.40 0.70 14.36
N ASP A 109 -0.60 0.63 13.29
CA ASP A 109 -1.03 0.18 11.99
C ASP A 109 -0.78 -1.33 11.87
N HIS A 110 -1.79 -2.07 11.42
CA HIS A 110 -1.74 -3.52 11.39
C HIS A 110 -2.23 -4.08 10.07
N ILE A 111 -1.73 -5.27 9.76
CA ILE A 111 -2.15 -6.06 8.62
C ILE A 111 -2.65 -7.40 9.15
N LEU A 112 -3.92 -7.69 8.87
CA LEU A 112 -4.60 -8.91 9.23
C LEU A 112 -4.95 -9.68 7.95
N ILE A 113 -4.79 -11.00 7.97
CA ILE A 113 -5.12 -11.87 6.85
C ILE A 113 -5.85 -13.12 7.34
N GLU A 114 -6.72 -13.68 6.50
CA GLU A 114 -7.27 -15.02 6.75
C GLU A 114 -6.19 -16.02 7.13
N ARG A 115 -6.41 -16.71 8.25
CA ARG A 115 -5.47 -17.67 8.82
C ARG A 115 -5.07 -18.76 7.82
N ARG A 116 -6.02 -19.29 7.04
CA ARG A 116 -5.72 -20.31 6.01
C ARG A 116 -4.75 -19.80 4.91
N ARG A 117 -4.68 -18.49 4.69
CA ARG A 117 -3.83 -17.84 3.68
C ARG A 117 -2.62 -17.14 4.30
N HIS A 118 -2.46 -17.10 5.62
CA HIS A 118 -1.42 -16.31 6.29
C HIS A 118 0.02 -16.57 5.80
N SER A 119 0.34 -17.77 5.33
CA SER A 119 1.67 -18.12 4.79
C SER A 119 2.01 -17.45 3.46
N SER A 120 1.02 -16.80 2.81
CA SER A 120 1.25 -16.00 1.61
C SER A 120 1.91 -14.66 1.90
N ILE A 121 1.73 -14.10 3.10
CA ILE A 121 2.45 -12.90 3.53
C ILE A 121 3.83 -13.36 4.00
N LEU A 122 4.85 -12.88 3.29
CA LEU A 122 6.25 -13.22 3.47
C LEU A 122 6.99 -12.25 4.39
N ASP A 123 6.50 -11.02 4.50
CA ASP A 123 7.10 -9.97 5.33
C ASP A 123 6.08 -8.86 5.60
N VAL A 124 6.17 -8.19 6.75
CA VAL A 124 5.47 -6.95 7.09
C VAL A 124 6.42 -6.06 7.89
N ARG A 125 6.60 -4.81 7.44
CA ARG A 125 7.47 -3.84 8.11
C ARG A 125 7.13 -2.40 7.76
N SER A 126 7.56 -1.46 8.60
CA SER A 126 7.55 -0.03 8.29
C SER A 126 8.65 0.32 7.29
N PHE A 127 8.30 1.12 6.28
CA PHE A 127 9.16 1.58 5.20
C PHE A 127 9.59 3.03 5.44
N ARG A 128 10.82 3.16 5.94
CA ARG A 128 11.38 4.41 6.47
C ARG A 128 11.92 5.37 5.41
N ALA A 129 12.03 4.92 4.16
CA ALA A 129 12.57 5.73 3.06
C ALA A 129 11.49 6.57 2.35
N ALA A 130 10.22 6.40 2.72
CA ALA A 130 9.15 7.29 2.28
C ALA A 130 9.05 8.46 3.26
N ASP A 131 9.20 9.68 2.74
CA ASP A 131 8.90 10.90 3.46
C ASP A 131 7.52 11.39 3.01
N CYS A 132 6.58 11.47 3.94
CA CYS A 132 5.19 11.83 3.67
C CYS A 132 4.72 13.04 4.49
N ASP A 133 5.63 13.69 5.25
CA ASP A 133 5.29 14.78 6.18
C ASP A 133 4.14 14.40 7.14
N THR A 134 4.17 13.15 7.63
CA THR A 134 3.21 12.61 8.61
C THR A 134 3.95 12.05 9.82
N ASP A 135 3.25 11.98 10.94
CA ASP A 135 3.68 11.25 12.14
C ASP A 135 3.62 9.71 11.98
N HIS A 136 2.97 9.23 10.92
CA HIS A 136 2.97 7.81 10.52
C HIS A 136 4.08 7.43 9.53
N TYR A 137 4.53 6.17 9.60
CA TYR A 137 5.37 5.53 8.61
C TYR A 137 4.56 4.59 7.73
N LEU A 138 4.87 4.58 6.43
CA LEU A 138 4.27 3.65 5.49
C LEU A 138 4.53 2.20 5.91
N VAL A 139 3.48 1.38 6.07
CA VAL A 139 3.62 -0.05 6.31
C VAL A 139 3.56 -0.83 4.99
N VAL A 140 4.50 -1.74 4.79
CA VAL A 140 4.61 -2.53 3.57
C VAL A 140 4.50 -4.02 3.91
N GLU A 141 3.56 -4.70 3.24
CA GLU A 141 3.51 -6.16 3.19
C GLU A 141 4.16 -6.70 1.91
N LYS A 142 4.91 -7.80 2.06
CA LYS A 142 5.41 -8.60 0.94
C LYS A 142 4.51 -9.81 0.76
N VAL A 143 3.78 -9.85 -0.34
CA VAL A 143 2.79 -10.90 -0.60
C VAL A 143 3.25 -11.84 -1.72
N ARG A 144 3.08 -13.15 -1.52
CA ARG A 144 3.21 -14.19 -2.53
C ARG A 144 1.82 -14.61 -3.01
N GLU A 145 1.59 -14.44 -4.32
CA GLU A 145 0.39 -14.93 -4.99
C GLU A 145 0.75 -15.98 -6.03
N LYS A 146 -0.04 -17.07 -6.07
CA LYS A 146 -0.01 -18.05 -7.15
C LYS A 146 -1.31 -17.90 -7.93
N LEU A 147 -1.28 -17.08 -8.97
CA LEU A 147 -2.44 -16.87 -9.84
C LEU A 147 -2.42 -17.91 -10.95
N ALA A 148 -3.56 -18.55 -11.19
CA ALA A 148 -3.75 -19.34 -12.40
C ALA A 148 -3.74 -18.38 -13.60
N VAL A 149 -2.80 -18.59 -14.52
CA VAL A 149 -2.71 -17.77 -15.75
C VAL A 149 -3.84 -18.19 -16.68
N SER A 150 -4.92 -17.42 -16.70
CA SER A 150 -5.92 -17.50 -17.76
C SER A 150 -5.31 -16.91 -19.03
N LYS A 151 -5.04 -17.75 -20.04
CA LYS A 151 -4.65 -17.33 -21.40
C LYS A 151 -5.81 -16.68 -22.18
N LYS A 152 -6.72 -15.97 -21.52
CA LYS A 152 -7.56 -15.01 -22.23
C LYS A 152 -6.62 -13.90 -22.63
N THR A 153 -6.52 -13.65 -23.93
CA THR A 153 -5.82 -12.53 -24.54
C THR A 153 -6.17 -11.29 -23.75
N THR A 154 -5.31 -10.94 -22.79
CA THR A 154 -5.40 -9.63 -22.16
C THR A 154 -5.19 -8.70 -23.31
N HIS A 155 -6.21 -7.89 -23.63
CA HIS A 155 -5.95 -6.59 -24.20
C HIS A 155 -4.92 -6.00 -23.26
N ARG A 156 -3.63 -6.09 -23.62
CA ARG A 156 -2.59 -5.35 -22.96
C ARG A 156 -3.09 -3.93 -23.07
N VAL A 157 -3.61 -3.39 -21.98
CA VAL A 157 -3.84 -1.96 -21.88
C VAL A 157 -2.45 -1.40 -22.09
N HIS A 158 -2.22 -0.90 -23.30
CA HIS A 158 -0.96 -0.30 -23.66
C HIS A 158 -0.93 1.00 -22.88
N MET A 159 -0.40 0.93 -21.64
CA MET A 159 -0.09 2.12 -20.90
C MET A 159 1.09 2.76 -21.60
N GLU A 160 0.80 3.80 -22.37
CA GLU A 160 1.80 4.68 -22.93
C GLU A 160 2.56 5.31 -21.75
N ARG A 161 3.85 5.00 -21.62
CA ARG A 161 4.72 5.54 -20.56
C ARG A 161 5.42 6.76 -21.12
N PHE A 162 5.43 7.88 -20.41
CA PHE A 162 6.21 9.06 -20.80
C PHE A 162 7.71 8.78 -20.74
N ASN A 163 8.48 9.39 -21.63
CA ASN A 163 9.93 9.25 -21.66
C ASN A 163 10.61 10.14 -20.61
N LEU A 164 10.55 9.72 -19.34
CA LEU A 164 11.12 10.49 -18.22
C LEU A 164 12.64 10.72 -18.32
N LYS A 165 13.36 10.01 -19.19
CA LYS A 165 14.79 10.24 -19.41
C LYS A 165 15.07 11.63 -19.99
N LYS A 166 14.13 12.18 -20.76
CA LYS A 166 14.22 13.54 -21.31
C LYS A 166 14.25 14.61 -20.22
N LEU A 167 13.77 14.34 -19.01
CA LEU A 167 13.88 15.30 -17.90
C LEU A 167 15.32 15.52 -17.42
N ASN A 168 16.28 14.68 -17.84
CA ASN A 168 17.71 14.91 -17.62
C ASN A 168 18.33 15.86 -18.65
N GLU A 169 17.62 16.14 -19.76
CA GLU A 169 18.03 17.11 -20.78
C GLU A 169 17.48 18.48 -20.40
N VAL A 170 18.34 19.50 -20.40
CA VAL A 170 17.99 20.86 -19.94
C VAL A 170 16.81 21.43 -20.74
N GLU A 171 16.88 21.35 -22.07
CA GLU A 171 15.85 21.87 -22.98
C GLU A 171 14.48 21.19 -22.78
N SER A 172 14.45 19.85 -22.80
CA SER A 172 13.24 19.07 -22.57
C SER A 172 12.61 19.34 -21.20
N LYS A 173 13.43 19.58 -20.17
CA LYS A 173 12.97 19.93 -18.82
C LYS A 173 12.36 21.34 -18.78
N GLU A 174 13.03 22.32 -19.36
CA GLU A 174 12.54 23.71 -19.43
C GLU A 174 11.24 23.79 -20.23
N GLN A 175 11.14 23.05 -21.34
CA GLN A 175 9.94 22.95 -22.14
C GLN A 175 8.77 22.36 -21.33
N TYR A 176 9.01 21.26 -20.60
CA TYR A 176 7.97 20.68 -19.73
C TYR A 176 7.53 21.64 -18.62
N CYS A 177 8.47 22.31 -17.96
CA CYS A 177 8.17 23.30 -16.92
C CYS A 177 7.34 24.46 -17.46
N SER A 178 7.70 24.98 -18.64
CA SER A 178 6.97 26.06 -19.29
C SER A 178 5.56 25.61 -19.69
N GLU A 179 5.42 24.42 -20.27
CA GLU A 179 4.14 23.87 -20.72
C GLU A 179 3.19 23.62 -19.55
N ILE A 180 3.69 23.08 -18.43
CA ILE A 180 2.90 22.95 -17.20
C ILE A 180 2.51 24.32 -16.67
N SER A 181 3.46 25.25 -16.48
CA SER A 181 3.15 26.58 -15.96
C SER A 181 2.07 27.28 -16.79
N ASN A 182 2.22 27.32 -18.11
CA ASN A 182 1.27 27.98 -19.00
C ASN A 182 -0.14 27.40 -18.88
N ARG A 183 -0.27 26.07 -18.79
CA ARG A 183 -1.56 25.40 -18.63
C ARG A 183 -2.20 25.66 -17.28
N PHE A 184 -1.41 25.70 -16.20
CA PHE A 184 -1.93 26.02 -14.87
C PHE A 184 -2.29 27.50 -14.73
N THR A 185 -1.52 28.41 -15.32
CA THR A 185 -1.87 29.85 -15.39
C THR A 185 -3.16 30.06 -16.18
N ALA A 186 -3.38 29.33 -17.29
CA ALA A 186 -4.64 29.37 -18.02
C ALA A 186 -5.85 28.84 -17.20
N LEU A 187 -5.60 28.06 -16.14
CA LEU A 187 -6.61 27.52 -15.23
C LEU A 187 -6.89 28.40 -14.01
N GLU A 188 -6.14 29.48 -13.77
CA GLU A 188 -6.33 30.36 -12.60
C GLU A 188 -7.71 31.07 -12.60
N ASN A 189 -8.41 31.09 -13.74
CA ASN A 189 -9.79 31.58 -13.85
C ASN A 189 -10.86 30.52 -13.52
N PHE A 190 -10.48 29.31 -13.09
CA PHE A 190 -11.40 28.23 -12.80
C PHE A 190 -11.88 28.31 -11.34
N GLU A 191 -13.13 28.70 -11.12
CA GLU A 191 -13.74 28.66 -9.78
C GLU A 191 -13.81 27.22 -9.27
N ALA A 192 -12.83 26.83 -8.46
CA ALA A 192 -12.70 25.51 -7.84
C ALA A 192 -13.67 25.30 -6.67
N LYS A 193 -14.96 25.59 -6.84
CA LYS A 193 -15.94 25.55 -5.74
C LYS A 193 -16.96 24.41 -5.76
N VAL A 194 -16.96 23.48 -6.72
CA VAL A 194 -18.10 22.54 -6.81
C VAL A 194 -17.74 21.04 -6.84
N ASP A 195 -16.54 20.60 -7.25
CA ASP A 195 -16.23 19.15 -7.25
C ASP A 195 -14.72 18.83 -7.22
N VAL A 196 -14.27 18.18 -6.14
CA VAL A 196 -12.88 17.73 -5.92
C VAL A 196 -12.43 16.69 -6.95
N ASN A 197 -13.31 15.78 -7.36
CA ASN A 197 -12.98 14.76 -8.36
C ASN A 197 -12.76 15.40 -9.74
N LYS A 198 -13.58 16.41 -10.08
CA LYS A 198 -13.43 17.19 -11.30
C LYS A 198 -12.16 18.02 -11.28
N ALA A 199 -11.86 18.68 -10.17
CA ALA A 199 -10.62 19.44 -9.99
C ALA A 199 -9.39 18.54 -10.17
N TRP A 200 -9.38 17.37 -9.52
CA TRP A 200 -8.32 16.38 -9.68
C TRP A 200 -8.21 15.87 -11.12
N GLY A 201 -9.33 15.60 -11.78
CA GLY A 201 -9.37 15.22 -13.20
C GLY A 201 -8.69 16.24 -14.10
N THR A 202 -9.00 17.52 -13.90
CA THR A 202 -8.37 18.63 -14.63
C THR A 202 -6.87 18.70 -14.38
N ILE A 203 -6.43 18.64 -13.12
CA ILE A 203 -5.00 18.65 -12.75
C ILE A 203 -4.27 17.49 -13.45
N LYS A 204 -4.82 16.28 -13.32
CA LYS A 204 -4.25 15.06 -13.90
C LYS A 204 -4.11 15.16 -15.42
N GLU A 205 -5.12 15.67 -16.10
CA GLU A 205 -5.10 15.76 -17.56
C GLU A 205 -4.10 16.80 -18.05
N ASN A 206 -3.98 17.94 -17.37
CA ASN A 206 -2.98 18.96 -17.72
C ASN A 206 -1.56 18.44 -17.55
N ILE A 207 -1.26 17.77 -16.44
CA ILE A 207 0.06 17.12 -16.23
C ILE A 207 0.35 16.12 -17.36
N LYS A 208 -0.63 15.29 -17.73
CA LYS A 208 -0.47 14.30 -18.80
C LYS A 208 -0.26 14.94 -20.17
N MET A 209 -1.01 15.97 -20.52
CA MET A 209 -0.88 16.66 -21.80
C MET A 209 0.48 17.35 -21.90
N SER A 210 0.91 18.07 -20.87
CA SER A 210 2.26 18.67 -20.84
C SER A 210 3.35 17.61 -21.01
N ALA A 211 3.24 16.49 -20.31
CA ALA A 211 4.22 15.41 -20.42
C ALA A 211 4.20 14.76 -21.81
N LYS A 212 3.03 14.65 -22.44
CA LYS A 212 2.89 14.13 -23.80
C LYS A 212 3.58 15.03 -24.82
N GLU A 213 3.42 16.34 -24.70
CA GLU A 213 3.93 17.32 -25.67
C GLU A 213 5.43 17.56 -25.52
N SER A 214 5.95 17.64 -24.29
CA SER A 214 7.38 17.88 -24.08
C SER A 214 8.21 16.59 -24.04
N LEU A 215 7.74 15.55 -23.33
CA LEU A 215 8.53 14.34 -23.10
C LEU A 215 8.24 13.27 -24.16
N GLY A 216 7.02 13.25 -24.69
CA GLY A 216 6.55 12.17 -25.56
C GLY A 216 6.55 10.81 -24.84
N TYR A 217 6.36 9.75 -25.61
CA TYR A 217 6.29 8.39 -25.07
C TYR A 217 7.61 7.63 -25.19
N TYR A 218 7.81 6.70 -24.27
CA TYR A 218 8.92 5.77 -24.27
C TYR A 218 8.72 4.72 -25.37
N GLU A 219 9.62 4.67 -26.34
CA GLU A 219 9.67 3.60 -27.34
C GLU A 219 10.54 2.44 -26.83
N PRO A 220 9.99 1.21 -26.68
CA PRO A 220 10.80 0.04 -26.36
C PRO A 220 11.74 -0.28 -27.53
N LYS A 221 13.03 -0.46 -27.25
CA LYS A 221 13.98 -1.01 -28.25
C LYS A 221 13.48 -2.39 -28.70
N LYS A 222 13.15 -2.54 -29.99
CA LYS A 222 12.88 -3.85 -30.59
C LYS A 222 14.18 -4.67 -30.53
N HIS A 223 14.22 -5.71 -29.70
CA HIS A 223 15.30 -6.69 -29.78
C HIS A 223 15.22 -7.39 -31.14
N LYS A 224 16.28 -7.29 -31.97
CA LYS A 224 16.45 -8.18 -33.12
C LYS A 224 16.53 -9.61 -32.58
N ALA A 225 15.59 -10.47 -32.98
CA ALA A 225 15.68 -11.89 -32.71
C ALA A 225 16.94 -12.43 -33.39
N GLN A 226 17.94 -12.85 -32.61
CA GLN A 226 19.04 -13.65 -33.13
C GLN A 226 18.48 -15.04 -33.45
N LYS A 227 18.18 -15.28 -34.73
CA LYS A 227 17.97 -16.63 -35.26
C LYS A 227 19.33 -17.26 -35.56
N GLU A 228 19.53 -18.41 -34.92
CA GLU A 228 20.30 -19.59 -35.36
C GLU A 228 21.80 -19.48 -35.65
N ALA A 229 22.60 -20.17 -34.83
CA ALA A 229 23.55 -21.18 -35.30
C ALA A 229 23.88 -22.16 -34.16
N ARG A 230 23.08 -23.22 -34.01
CA ARG A 230 23.60 -24.48 -33.45
C ARG A 230 24.42 -25.11 -34.55
N LYS A 231 25.75 -25.02 -34.46
CA LYS A 231 26.66 -25.90 -35.20
C LYS A 231 27.22 -26.92 -34.23
N ASP A 232 27.20 -28.15 -34.70
CA ASP A 232 27.53 -29.39 -34.02
C ASP A 232 28.90 -29.35 -33.35
N TYR A 233 28.98 -29.89 -32.13
CA TYR A 233 30.24 -30.29 -31.52
C TYR A 233 30.45 -31.79 -31.75
N PRO A 234 31.58 -32.22 -32.34
CA PRO A 234 31.94 -33.64 -32.36
C PRO A 234 32.44 -34.06 -30.98
N MET A 235 31.92 -35.18 -30.48
CA MET A 235 32.42 -35.87 -29.30
C MET A 235 33.86 -36.35 -29.54
N ARG A 236 34.74 -36.06 -28.57
CA ARG A 236 35.93 -36.85 -28.29
C ARG A 236 35.93 -37.16 -26.80
#